data_AF-A0A180FHL7-F1
#
_entry.id   AF-A0A180FHL7-F1
#
_cell.length_a   1.000
_cell.length_b   1.000
_cell.length_c   1.000
_cell.angle_alpha   90.00
_cell.angle_beta   90.00
_cell.angle_gamma   90.00
#
_symmetry.space_group_name_H-M   'P 1'
#
loop_
_entity.id
_entity.type
_entity.pdbx_description
1 polymer ?
#
loop_
_entity_poly.entity_id
_entity_poly.type
_entity_poly.pdbx_seq_one_letter_code
_entity_poly.pdbx_strand_id
1 'polypeptide(L)'
;MNQNIIELVKQCPDVNITLKAGELVEAIDYCVSKTRKELEQLITDANTETYPSPDQVAKILGVDKSTLWRWTKSKYLIPIEIGGKRRYRMSDINRILEGGDKK
;
A
#
# COMPACT_ATOMS: atom_id res chain seq x y z
N MET A 1 -6.88 -25.64 18.00
CA MET A 1 -7.10 -24.60 19.04
C MET A 1 -6.02 -23.55 18.87
N ASN A 2 -6.34 -22.43 18.21
CA ASN A 2 -5.40 -21.30 18.15
C ASN A 2 -5.57 -20.49 19.44
N GLN A 3 -4.83 -20.85 20.48
CA GLN A 3 -4.77 -20.03 21.70
C GLN A 3 -3.91 -18.80 21.41
N ASN A 4 -4.59 -17.66 21.26
CA ASN A 4 -3.96 -16.39 20.94
C ASN A 4 -3.36 -15.82 22.24
N ILE A 5 -2.03 -15.84 22.39
CA ILE A 5 -1.31 -15.30 23.57
C ILE A 5 -1.79 -13.88 23.93
N ILE A 6 -2.17 -13.10 22.92
CA ILE A 6 -2.72 -11.74 23.08
C ILE A 6 -3.99 -11.73 23.94
N GLU A 7 -4.82 -12.76 23.84
CA GLU A 7 -6.06 -12.89 24.59
C GLU A 7 -5.79 -13.26 26.06
N LEU A 8 -4.75 -14.08 26.29
CA LEU A 8 -4.29 -14.45 27.63
C LEU A 8 -3.69 -13.25 28.38
N VAL A 9 -2.94 -12.39 27.68
CA VAL A 9 -2.42 -11.13 28.23
C VAL A 9 -3.55 -10.15 28.60
N LYS A 10 -4.64 -10.12 27.84
CA LYS A 10 -5.81 -9.28 28.15
C LYS A 10 -6.58 -9.75 29.39
N GLN A 11 -6.63 -11.06 29.62
CA GLN A 11 -7.36 -11.65 30.74
C GLN A 11 -6.54 -11.67 32.04
N CYS A 12 -5.22 -11.85 31.91
CA CYS A 12 -4.30 -11.96 33.04
C CYS A 12 -3.07 -11.06 32.81
N PRO A 13 -3.16 -9.75 33.13
CA PRO A 13 -2.09 -8.78 32.85
C PRO A 13 -0.78 -9.03 33.61
N ASP A 14 -0.84 -9.70 34.77
CA ASP A 14 0.32 -9.93 35.65
C ASP A 14 0.92 -11.35 35.53
N VAL A 15 0.67 -12.05 34.42
CA VAL A 15 1.18 -13.41 34.20
C VAL A 15 2.67 -13.42 33.91
N ASN A 16 3.41 -14.22 34.68
CA ASN A 16 4.81 -14.54 34.41
C ASN A 16 4.90 -15.77 33.50
N ILE A 17 5.55 -15.63 32.35
CA ILE A 17 5.80 -16.72 31.41
C ILE A 17 7.27 -17.11 31.50
N THR A 18 7.53 -18.37 31.84
CA THR A 18 8.89 -18.91 31.87
C THR A 18 9.21 -19.55 30.52
N LEU A 19 10.29 -19.10 29.89
CA LEU A 19 10.76 -19.58 28.59
C LEU A 19 12.23 -19.98 28.71
N LYS A 20 12.68 -20.94 27.92
CA LYS A 20 14.12 -21.21 27.79
C LYS A 20 14.78 -20.12 26.96
N ALA A 21 16.07 -19.88 27.18
CA ALA A 21 16.83 -18.88 26.44
C ALA A 21 16.79 -19.11 24.92
N GLY A 22 16.83 -20.36 24.45
CA GLY A 22 16.71 -20.69 23.03
C GLY A 22 15.35 -20.35 22.43
N GLU A 23 14.26 -20.63 23.17
CA GLU A 23 12.89 -20.32 22.75
C GLU A 23 12.65 -18.81 22.68
N LEU A 24 13.31 -18.03 23.55
CA LEU A 24 13.25 -16.58 23.49
C LEU A 24 13.91 -16.02 22.21
N VAL A 25 15.05 -16.58 21.81
CA VAL A 25 15.75 -16.18 20.57
C VAL A 25 14.89 -16.50 19.36
N GLU A 26 14.31 -17.71 19.29
CA GLU A 26 13.42 -18.11 18.20
C GLU A 26 12.17 -17.21 18.11
N ALA A 27 11.59 -16.84 19.26
CA ALA A 27 10.45 -15.94 19.30
C ALA A 27 10.80 -14.53 18.77
N ILE A 28 11.98 -14.00 19.13
CA ILE A 28 12.46 -12.71 18.65
C ILE A 28 12.70 -12.77 17.12
N ASP A 29 13.41 -13.78 16.63
CA ASP A 29 13.69 -13.94 15.20
C ASP A 29 12.41 -14.13 14.39
N TYR A 30 11.44 -14.87 14.92
CA TYR A 30 10.11 -14.99 14.31
C TYR A 30 9.41 -13.63 14.23
N CYS A 31 9.41 -12.85 15.31
CA CYS A 31 8.79 -11.52 15.33
C CYS A 31 9.44 -10.56 14.33
N VAL A 32 10.77 -10.53 14.29
CA VAL A 32 11.54 -9.67 13.37
C VAL A 32 11.30 -10.09 11.92
N SER A 33 11.39 -11.38 11.62
CA SER A 33 11.19 -11.89 10.26
C SER A 33 9.76 -11.69 9.75
N LYS A 34 8.75 -11.87 10.61
CA LYS A 34 7.35 -11.60 10.27
C LYS A 34 7.12 -10.12 9.97
N THR A 35 7.59 -9.23 10.84
CA THR A 35 7.49 -7.78 10.64
C THR A 35 8.18 -7.36 9.35
N ARG A 36 9.38 -7.89 9.08
CA ARG A 36 10.12 -7.63 7.84
C ARG A 36 9.34 -8.07 6.60
N LYS A 37 8.74 -9.26 6.62
CA LYS A 37 7.91 -9.76 5.50
C LYS A 37 6.69 -8.89 5.25
N GLU A 38 6.01 -8.44 6.30
CA GLU A 38 4.86 -7.54 6.19
C GLU A 38 5.27 -6.18 5.59
N LEU A 39 6.42 -5.64 5.99
CA LEU A 39 6.98 -4.42 5.40
C LEU A 39 7.39 -4.61 3.93
N GLU A 40 8.03 -5.73 3.59
CA GLU A 40 8.40 -6.07 2.21
C GLU A 40 7.16 -6.23 1.32
N GLN A 41 6.07 -6.80 1.84
CA GLN A 41 4.78 -6.89 1.14
C GLN A 41 4.16 -5.51 0.91
N LEU A 42 4.13 -4.64 1.92
CA LEU A 42 3.64 -3.27 1.77
C LEU A 42 4.44 -2.48 0.73
N ILE A 43 5.76 -2.66 0.69
CA ILE A 43 6.64 -2.05 -0.32
C ILE A 43 6.35 -2.64 -1.71
N THR A 44 6.17 -3.95 -1.83
CA THR A 44 5.88 -4.61 -3.11
C THR A 44 4.52 -4.18 -3.66
N ASP A 45 3.50 -4.10 -2.81
CA ASP A 45 2.17 -3.64 -3.19
C ASP A 45 2.17 -2.15 -3.55
N ALA A 46 2.95 -1.32 -2.84
CA ALA A 46 3.15 0.08 -3.19
C ALA A 46 3.92 0.27 -4.51
N ASN A 47 4.85 -0.65 -4.83
CA ASN A 47 5.66 -0.60 -6.05
C ASN A 47 4.99 -1.26 -7.26
N THR A 48 3.86 -1.95 -7.08
CA THR A 48 3.11 -2.52 -8.20
C THR A 48 2.34 -1.41 -8.91
N GLU A 49 2.95 -0.83 -9.95
CA GLU A 49 2.32 0.19 -10.77
C GLU A 49 1.00 -0.34 -11.38
N THR A 50 -0.11 0.31 -11.06
CA THR A 50 -1.44 -0.04 -11.59
C THR A 50 -1.87 0.96 -12.65
N TYR A 51 -2.77 0.51 -13.54
CA TYR A 51 -3.16 1.26 -14.72
C TYR A 51 -4.68 1.48 -14.79
N PRO A 52 -5.24 2.41 -13.98
CA PRO A 52 -6.66 2.72 -14.02
C PRO A 52 -7.14 3.26 -15.38
N SER A 53 -8.39 2.96 -15.70
CA SER A 53 -9.11 3.52 -16.86
C SER A 53 -9.43 5.00 -16.66
N PRO A 54 -9.71 5.78 -17.73
CA PRO A 54 -10.09 7.19 -17.62
C PRO A 54 -11.25 7.43 -16.65
N ASP A 55 -12.19 6.49 -16.59
CA ASP A 55 -13.38 6.56 -15.73
C ASP A 55 -13.01 6.40 -14.25
N GLN A 56 -12.10 5.47 -13.95
CA GLN A 56 -11.58 5.31 -12.60
C GLN A 56 -10.74 6.52 -12.18
N VAL A 57 -9.90 7.04 -13.07
CA VAL A 57 -9.09 8.24 -12.80
C VAL A 57 -9.95 9.46 -12.51
N ALA A 58 -10.98 9.69 -13.32
CA ALA A 58 -11.95 10.76 -13.11
C ALA A 58 -12.59 10.67 -11.72
N LYS A 59 -12.95 9.46 -11.30
CA LYS A 59 -13.51 9.20 -9.96
C LYS A 59 -12.49 9.42 -8.83
N ILE A 60 -11.26 8.94 -8.98
CA ILE A 60 -10.19 9.08 -7.98
C ILE A 60 -9.87 10.55 -7.73
N LEU A 61 -9.76 11.34 -8.80
CA LEU A 61 -9.39 12.75 -8.73
C LEU A 61 -10.59 13.69 -8.53
N GLY A 62 -11.83 13.17 -8.56
CA GLY A 62 -13.04 13.98 -8.45
C GLY A 62 -13.25 14.98 -9.60
N VAL A 63 -12.74 14.67 -10.80
CA VAL A 63 -12.83 15.54 -11.99
C VAL A 63 -13.64 14.88 -13.11
N ASP A 64 -14.17 15.69 -14.02
CA ASP A 64 -14.85 15.18 -15.22
C ASP A 64 -13.86 14.66 -16.29
N LYS A 65 -14.30 13.74 -17.15
CA LYS A 65 -13.48 13.18 -18.25
C LYS A 65 -13.00 14.25 -19.24
N SER A 66 -13.77 15.31 -19.44
CA SER A 66 -13.35 16.45 -20.26
C SER A 66 -12.12 17.17 -19.68
N THR A 67 -11.97 17.18 -18.34
CA THR A 67 -10.81 17.73 -17.66
C THR A 67 -9.57 16.88 -17.93
N LEU A 68 -9.69 15.55 -17.87
CA LEU A 68 -8.60 14.65 -18.24
C LEU A 68 -8.14 14.84 -19.70
N TRP A 69 -9.07 15.10 -20.61
CA TRP A 69 -8.74 15.44 -22.00
C TRP A 69 -7.95 16.76 -22.11
N ARG A 70 -8.37 17.80 -21.37
CA ARG A 70 -7.64 19.07 -21.30
C ARG A 70 -6.24 18.88 -20.73
N TRP A 71 -6.10 18.09 -19.66
CA TRP A 71 -4.80 17.76 -19.06
C TRP A 71 -3.90 16.96 -20.00
N THR A 72 -4.46 16.10 -20.83
CA THR A 72 -3.71 15.42 -21.90
C THR A 72 -3.16 16.44 -22.89
N LYS A 73 -3.95 17.45 -23.28
CA LYS A 73 -3.51 18.53 -24.18
C LYS A 73 -2.43 19.42 -23.56
N SER A 74 -2.55 19.73 -22.27
CA SER A 74 -1.58 20.55 -21.53
C SER A 74 -0.37 19.75 -21.00
N LYS A 75 -0.29 18.44 -21.31
CA LYS A 75 0.75 17.53 -20.82
C LYS A 75 0.86 17.45 -19.29
N TYR A 76 -0.23 17.74 -18.57
CA TYR A 76 -0.26 17.69 -17.11
C TYR A 76 -0.45 16.26 -16.59
N LEU A 77 -1.36 15.50 -17.21
CA LEU A 77 -1.54 14.07 -16.95
C LEU A 77 -1.70 13.36 -18.31
N ILE A 78 -0.73 12.52 -18.64
CA ILE A 78 -0.64 11.91 -19.97
C ILE A 78 -1.09 10.45 -19.88
N PRO A 79 -2.09 10.04 -20.69
CA PRO A 79 -2.46 8.64 -20.79
C PRO A 79 -1.38 7.85 -21.52
N ILE A 80 -1.26 6.57 -21.18
CA ILE A 80 -0.52 5.58 -21.96
C ILE A 80 -1.50 4.60 -22.61
N GLU A 81 -1.06 3.95 -23.67
CA GLU A 81 -1.88 2.96 -24.38
C GLU A 81 -1.44 1.55 -24.02
N ILE A 82 -2.37 0.77 -23.44
CA ILE A 82 -2.15 -0.64 -23.09
C ILE A 82 -3.23 -1.46 -23.78
N GLY A 83 -2.83 -2.27 -24.76
CA GLY A 83 -3.77 -3.10 -25.54
C GLY A 83 -4.86 -2.30 -26.25
N GLY A 84 -4.51 -1.13 -26.82
CA GLY A 84 -5.45 -0.26 -27.53
C GLY A 84 -6.39 0.55 -26.61
N LYS A 85 -6.20 0.47 -25.29
CA LYS A 85 -7.01 1.20 -24.31
C LYS A 85 -6.15 2.25 -23.61
N ARG A 86 -6.67 3.48 -23.53
CA ARG A 86 -6.05 4.55 -22.74
C ARG A 86 -6.11 4.20 -21.26
N ARG A 87 -4.97 4.28 -20.58
CA ARG A 87 -4.78 4.09 -19.14
C ARG A 87 -3.89 5.18 -18.59
N TYR A 88 -3.86 5.34 -17.28
CA TYR A 88 -2.96 6.27 -16.61
C TYR A 88 -2.14 5.53 -15.58
N ARG A 89 -0.93 6.00 -15.29
CA ARG A 89 -0.12 5.47 -14.19
C ARG A 89 -0.72 5.92 -12.87
N MET A 90 -0.87 5.01 -11.93
CA MET A 90 -1.30 5.35 -10.58
C MET A 90 -0.28 6.23 -9.86
N SER A 91 1.01 6.07 -10.15
CA SER A 91 2.06 6.96 -9.63
C SER A 91 1.86 8.43 -10.04
N ASP A 92 1.51 8.68 -11.31
CA ASP A 92 1.22 10.04 -11.79
C ASP A 92 -0.04 10.62 -11.12
N ILE A 93 -1.05 9.80 -10.88
CA ILE A 93 -2.29 10.20 -10.19
C ILE A 93 -1.99 10.51 -8.72
N ASN A 94 -1.22 9.66 -8.04
CA ASN A 94 -0.81 9.85 -6.65
C ASN A 94 0.01 11.14 -6.48
N ARG A 95 0.93 11.43 -7.41
CA ARG A 95 1.67 12.70 -7.41
C ARG A 95 0.75 13.93 -7.48
N ILE A 96 -0.36 13.84 -8.20
CA ILE A 96 -1.37 14.91 -8.24
C ILE A 96 -2.12 15.00 -6.91
N LEU A 97 -2.49 13.87 -6.30
CA LEU A 97 -3.19 13.81 -5.02
C LEU A 97 -2.34 14.30 -3.84
N GLU A 98 -1.03 14.03 -3.87
CA GLU A 98 -0.06 14.45 -2.85
C GLU A 98 0.32 15.93 -2.91
N GLY A 99 -0.27 16.68 -3.87
CA GLY A 99 -0.16 18.14 -3.94
C GLY A 99 0.67 18.69 -5.11
N GLY A 100 1.08 17.85 -6.07
CA GLY A 100 1.92 18.27 -7.20
C GLY A 100 3.34 18.63 -6.76
N ASP A 101 4.31 18.55 -7.68
CA ASP A 101 5.73 18.84 -7.43
C ASP A 101 5.90 20.02 -6.47
N LYS A 102 6.36 19.74 -5.24
CA LYS A 102 6.99 20.74 -4.37
C LYS A 102 8.20 21.25 -5.14
N LYS A 103 7.99 22.32 -5.92
CA LYS A 103 9.08 23.13 -6.45
C LYS A 103 9.90 23.70 -5.31
#